data_AF-A0A349GZK8-F1
#
_entry.id   AF-A0A349GZK8-F1
#
_cell.length_a   1.000
_cell.length_b   1.000
_cell.length_c   1.000
_cell.angle_alpha   90.00
_cell.angle_beta   90.00
_cell.angle_gamma   90.00
#
_symmetry.space_group_name_H-M   'P 1'
#
loop_
_entity.id
_entity.type
_entity.pdbx_description
1 polymer ?
#
loop_
_entity_poly.entity_id
_entity_poly.type
_entity_poly.pdbx_seq_one_letter_code
_entity_poly.pdbx_strand_id
1 'polypeptide(L)'
;IPRERLQAAKSRYFLVAPYFSTDPDGRAGYPSDFIERVQQAVYPRFFWDTLPAEDGHASILRLDQIQPVGFHQQAFDPLGYRLSEEACGYVNEWFQWLVTGQETEVISSFKGILGIEQKEGGIDEDLHLL
;
A
#
# COMPACT_ATOMS: atom_id res chain seq x y z
N ILE A 1 -4.01 21.89 9.80
CA ILE A 1 -5.35 22.34 9.34
C ILE A 1 -6.30 22.33 10.55
N PRO A 2 -6.98 23.44 10.88
CA PRO A 2 -7.90 23.50 12.03
C PRO A 2 -9.11 22.58 11.85
N ARG A 3 -9.51 21.87 12.92
CA ARG A 3 -10.60 20.85 12.95
C ARG A 3 -11.94 21.34 12.36
N GLU A 4 -12.19 22.64 12.39
CA GLU A 4 -13.47 23.24 11.98
C GLU A 4 -13.66 23.27 10.46
N ARG A 5 -12.59 23.24 9.65
CA ARG A 5 -12.70 23.25 8.18
C ARG A 5 -12.96 21.88 7.54
N LEU A 6 -12.92 20.80 8.33
CA LEU A 6 -13.23 19.44 7.84
C LEU A 6 -14.75 19.15 7.76
N GLN A 7 -15.62 20.06 8.20
CA GLN A 7 -17.07 19.86 8.14
C GLN A 7 -17.70 20.10 6.76
N ALA A 8 -16.95 20.59 5.77
CA ALA A 8 -17.52 21.02 4.49
C ALA A 8 -17.71 19.90 3.43
N ALA A 9 -17.28 18.66 3.70
CA ALA A 9 -17.72 17.48 2.95
C ALA A 9 -17.28 16.21 3.72
N LYS A 10 -18.02 15.78 4.74
CA LYS A 10 -17.85 14.41 5.23
C LYS A 10 -18.28 13.47 4.11
N SER A 11 -17.32 12.86 3.41
CA SER A 11 -17.63 11.78 2.47
C SER A 11 -18.43 10.72 3.21
N ARG A 12 -19.45 10.16 2.57
CA ARG A 12 -20.23 9.05 3.16
C ARG A 12 -19.46 7.72 3.14
N TYR A 13 -18.24 7.74 2.59
CA TYR A 13 -17.41 6.57 2.35
C TYR A 13 -15.96 6.83 2.74
N PHE A 14 -15.29 5.80 3.25
CA PHE A 14 -13.84 5.70 3.36
C PHE A 14 -13.29 4.91 2.18
N LEU A 15 -12.12 5.27 1.69
CA LEU A 15 -11.35 4.37 0.84
C LEU A 15 -10.55 3.44 1.75
N VAL A 16 -10.68 2.14 1.51
CA VAL A 16 -9.94 1.11 2.25
C VAL A 16 -9.20 0.23 1.25
N ALA A 17 -8.01 -0.22 1.60
CA ALA A 17 -7.28 -1.26 0.89
C ALA A 17 -7.04 -2.44 1.84
N PRO A 18 -7.18 -3.69 1.37
CA PRO A 18 -6.96 -4.86 2.19
C PRO A 18 -5.47 -5.15 2.37
N TYR A 19 -5.12 -5.66 3.55
CA TYR A 19 -3.83 -6.28 3.83
C TYR A 19 -3.93 -7.80 3.74
N PHE A 20 -2.89 -8.43 3.22
CA PHE A 20 -2.72 -9.88 3.18
C PHE A 20 -1.40 -10.27 3.86
N SER A 21 -1.43 -11.31 4.69
CA SER A 21 -0.21 -11.79 5.36
C SER A 21 0.79 -12.33 4.34
N THR A 22 2.08 -12.15 4.62
CA THR A 22 3.16 -12.81 3.90
C THR A 22 3.42 -14.24 4.39
N ASP A 23 2.83 -14.63 5.52
CA ASP A 23 3.07 -15.94 6.11
C ASP A 23 2.32 -17.05 5.37
N PRO A 24 2.96 -18.20 5.14
CA PRO A 24 2.38 -19.32 4.41
C PRO A 24 1.42 -20.19 5.25
N ASP A 25 1.17 -19.86 6.53
CA ASP A 25 0.42 -20.71 7.45
C ASP A 25 -1.08 -20.78 7.07
N GLY A 26 -1.43 -21.81 6.29
CA GLY A 26 -2.80 -22.30 6.05
C GLY A 26 -3.61 -21.55 4.99
N ARG A 27 -3.19 -20.36 4.55
CA ARG A 27 -3.68 -19.70 3.33
C ARG A 27 -2.48 -19.39 2.44
N ALA A 28 -2.63 -19.52 1.13
CA ALA A 28 -1.56 -19.32 0.16
C ALA A 28 -0.93 -17.93 0.30
N GLY A 29 0.11 -17.82 1.14
CA GLY A 29 0.95 -16.65 1.25
C GLY A 29 1.64 -16.37 -0.08
N TYR A 30 2.16 -15.16 -0.22
CA TYR A 30 2.89 -14.81 -1.43
C TYR A 30 4.22 -15.60 -1.52
N PRO A 31 4.65 -16.02 -2.73
CA PRO A 31 5.98 -16.59 -2.90
C PRO A 31 7.08 -15.64 -2.41
N SER A 32 8.17 -16.18 -1.86
CA SER A 32 9.31 -15.38 -1.38
C SER A 32 9.84 -14.41 -2.44
N ASP A 33 10.03 -14.89 -3.67
CA ASP A 33 10.57 -14.10 -4.77
C ASP A 33 9.65 -12.94 -5.16
N PHE A 34 8.34 -13.10 -4.94
CA PHE A 34 7.39 -12.03 -5.15
C PHE A 34 7.47 -11.00 -4.02
N ILE A 35 7.57 -11.45 -2.76
CA ILE A 35 7.71 -10.57 -1.60
C ILE A 35 8.98 -9.71 -1.75
N GLU A 36 10.09 -10.30 -2.16
CA GLU A 36 11.34 -9.58 -2.43
C GLU A 36 11.16 -8.47 -3.47
N ARG A 37 10.45 -8.75 -4.58
CA ARG A 37 10.15 -7.74 -5.60
C ARG A 37 9.25 -6.62 -5.08
N VAL A 38 8.29 -6.93 -4.21
CA VAL A 38 7.45 -5.90 -3.57
C VAL A 38 8.30 -5.02 -2.64
N GLN A 39 9.18 -5.61 -1.83
CA GLN A 39 10.12 -4.87 -0.97
C GLN A 39 11.07 -3.96 -1.77
N GLN A 40 11.40 -4.37 -3.00
CA GLN A 40 12.21 -3.61 -3.96
C GLN A 40 11.42 -2.54 -4.71
N ALA A 41 10.15 -2.28 -4.35
CA ALA A 41 9.29 -1.32 -5.02
C ALA A 41 9.16 -1.59 -6.54
N VAL A 42 9.12 -2.85 -6.96
CA VAL A 42 8.96 -3.20 -8.39
C VAL A 42 7.53 -2.91 -8.88
N TYR A 43 6.55 -2.99 -7.99
CA TYR A 43 5.13 -2.94 -8.36
C TYR A 43 4.37 -1.85 -7.56
N PRO A 44 3.72 -0.88 -8.23
CA PRO A 44 2.97 0.19 -7.53
C PRO A 44 1.72 -0.31 -6.81
N ARG A 45 1.16 -1.45 -7.23
CA ARG A 45 -0.07 -2.01 -6.69
C ARG A 45 0.10 -2.68 -5.32
N PHE A 46 1.35 -2.96 -4.93
CA PHE A 46 1.69 -3.66 -3.69
C PHE A 46 2.54 -2.74 -2.81
N PHE A 47 2.17 -2.64 -1.54
CA PHE A 47 2.95 -1.93 -0.54
C PHE A 47 3.22 -2.88 0.64
N TRP A 48 4.50 -3.07 0.97
CA TRP A 48 4.92 -3.96 2.06
C TRP A 48 5.01 -3.16 3.37
N ASP A 49 4.42 -3.70 4.43
CA ASP A 49 4.35 -3.06 5.75
C ASP A 49 4.30 -4.11 6.87
N THR A 50 4.58 -3.68 8.10
CA THR A 50 4.44 -4.50 9.30
C THR A 50 3.32 -3.96 10.17
N LEU A 51 2.23 -4.73 10.28
CA LEU A 51 1.08 -4.31 11.07
C LEU A 51 1.32 -4.51 12.58
N PRO A 52 0.76 -3.65 13.45
CA PRO A 52 0.94 -3.74 14.90
C PRO A 52 0.12 -4.87 15.56
N ALA A 53 -0.13 -5.99 14.87
CA ALA A 53 -0.76 -7.18 15.44
C ALA A 53 0.18 -7.92 16.41
N GLU A 54 -0.34 -8.83 17.24
CA GLU A 54 0.35 -9.44 18.40
C GLU A 54 1.76 -10.00 18.11
N ASP A 55 2.06 -10.35 16.86
CA ASP A 55 3.34 -10.93 16.44
C ASP A 55 4.13 -10.08 15.44
N GLY A 56 3.64 -8.90 15.03
CA GLY A 56 4.35 -8.02 14.10
C GLY A 56 4.63 -8.65 12.73
N HIS A 57 3.69 -9.45 12.21
CA HIS A 57 3.85 -10.12 10.93
C HIS A 57 3.88 -9.13 9.77
N ALA A 58 4.77 -9.39 8.81
CA ALA A 58 4.82 -8.65 7.57
C ALA A 58 3.55 -8.89 6.75
N SER A 59 3.10 -7.87 6.03
CA SER A 59 1.87 -7.89 5.27
C SER A 59 2.00 -7.04 4.01
N ILE A 60 1.19 -7.36 3.01
CA ILE A 60 1.13 -6.62 1.75
C ILE A 60 -0.24 -5.95 1.63
N LEU A 61 -0.22 -4.62 1.54
CA LEU A 61 -1.36 -3.79 1.20
C LEU A 61 -1.61 -3.83 -0.32
N ARG A 62 -2.86 -4.09 -0.72
CA ARG A 62 -3.29 -4.14 -2.13
C ARG A 62 -3.97 -2.84 -2.55
N LEU A 63 -3.19 -1.92 -3.11
CA LEU A 63 -3.69 -0.62 -3.57
C LEU A 63 -4.56 -0.74 -4.84
N ASP A 64 -4.40 -1.82 -5.61
CA ASP A 64 -5.29 -2.17 -6.72
C ASP A 64 -6.69 -2.62 -6.26
N GLN A 65 -6.83 -2.99 -4.99
CA GLN A 65 -8.09 -3.44 -4.39
C GLN A 65 -8.71 -2.37 -3.48
N ILE A 66 -8.42 -1.09 -3.72
CA ILE A 66 -9.06 0.00 -2.99
C ILE A 66 -10.57 0.00 -3.25
N GLN A 67 -11.36 0.02 -2.18
CA GLN A 67 -12.82 0.05 -2.26
C GLN A 67 -13.41 1.13 -1.35
N PRO A 68 -14.52 1.76 -1.77
CA PRO A 68 -15.28 2.64 -0.91
C PRO A 68 -16.12 1.84 0.09
N VAL A 69 -15.98 2.10 1.38
CA VAL A 69 -16.78 1.52 2.47
C VAL A 69 -17.58 2.61 3.15
N GLY A 70 -18.88 2.37 3.34
CA GLY A 70 -19.78 3.35 3.96
C GLY A 70 -19.40 3.70 5.40
N PHE A 71 -19.69 4.94 5.81
CA PHE A 71 -19.44 5.44 7.17
C PHE A 71 -20.34 4.80 8.25
N HIS A 72 -21.09 3.75 7.94
CA HIS A 72 -21.97 3.13 8.93
C HIS A 72 -21.12 2.44 10.00
N GLN A 73 -21.39 2.70 11.27
CA GLN A 73 -20.65 2.14 12.42
C GLN A 73 -20.57 0.60 12.48
N GLN A 74 -21.38 -0.12 11.69
CA GLN A 74 -21.31 -1.58 11.58
C GLN A 74 -20.36 -2.07 10.47
N ALA A 75 -19.77 -1.16 9.68
CA ALA A 75 -18.97 -1.50 8.51
C ALA A 75 -17.48 -1.69 8.82
N PHE A 76 -16.97 -1.16 9.94
CA PHE A 76 -15.59 -1.30 10.35
C PHE A 76 -15.44 -1.12 11.87
N ASP A 77 -14.42 -1.76 12.45
CA ASP A 77 -14.03 -1.58 13.84
C ASP A 77 -12.66 -0.90 13.88
N PRO A 78 -12.53 0.33 14.42
CA PRO A 78 -11.27 1.03 14.47
C PRO A 78 -10.31 0.37 15.45
N LEU A 79 -9.23 -0.18 14.92
CA LEU A 79 -8.09 -0.56 15.74
C LEU A 79 -7.43 0.74 16.25
N GLY A 80 -7.06 0.80 17.53
CA GLY A 80 -6.47 1.99 18.18
C GLY A 80 -5.09 2.44 17.63
N TYR A 81 -4.69 1.90 16.49
CA TYR A 81 -3.44 2.18 15.79
C TYR A 81 -3.68 3.15 14.64
N ARG A 82 -2.66 3.97 14.37
CA ARG A 82 -2.62 4.87 13.22
C ARG A 82 -1.20 4.91 12.68
N LEU A 83 -1.08 5.09 11.37
CA LEU A 83 0.21 5.42 10.76
C LEU A 83 0.73 6.75 11.32
N SER A 84 2.05 6.86 11.45
CA SER A 84 2.69 8.16 11.67
C SER A 84 2.48 9.07 10.46
N GLU A 85 2.65 10.38 10.62
CA GLU A 85 2.56 11.31 9.50
C GLU A 85 3.57 10.97 8.39
N GLU A 86 4.76 10.52 8.78
CA GLU A 86 5.81 10.07 7.86
C GLU A 86 5.39 8.81 7.09
N ALA A 87 4.93 7.76 7.80
CA ALA A 87 4.47 6.53 7.16
C ALA A 87 3.28 6.77 6.21
N CYS A 88 2.37 7.67 6.59
CA CYS A 88 1.28 8.09 5.73
C CYS A 88 1.77 8.81 4.45
N GLY A 89 2.88 9.54 4.54
CA GLY A 89 3.54 10.17 3.39
C GLY A 89 3.97 9.13 2.34
N TYR A 90 4.67 8.07 2.77
CA TYR A 90 5.10 7.00 1.87
C TYR A 90 3.93 6.28 1.20
N VAL A 91 2.86 5.97 1.95
CA VAL A 91 1.65 5.36 1.38
C VAL A 91 1.00 6.28 0.33
N ASN A 92 0.96 7.59 0.58
CA ASN A 92 0.41 8.54 -0.37
C ASN A 92 1.26 8.63 -1.65
N GLU A 93 2.58 8.59 -1.55
CA GLU A 93 3.46 8.55 -2.73
C GLU A 93 3.29 7.26 -3.54
N TRP A 94 3.16 6.11 -2.88
CA TRP A 94 2.83 4.85 -3.56
C TRP A 94 1.50 4.93 -4.29
N PHE A 95 0.49 5.52 -3.65
CA PHE A 95 -0.82 5.72 -4.27
C PHE A 95 -0.74 6.67 -5.48
N GLN A 96 0.06 7.74 -5.39
CA GLN A 96 0.34 8.62 -6.53
C GLN A 96 1.02 7.87 -7.67
N TRP A 97 2.01 7.02 -7.36
CA TRP A 97 2.66 6.18 -8.36
C TRP A 97 1.67 5.24 -9.05
N LEU A 98 0.79 4.58 -8.30
CA LEU A 98 -0.26 3.73 -8.87
C LEU A 98 -1.21 4.50 -9.79
N VAL A 99 -1.69 5.67 -9.38
CA VAL A 99 -2.71 6.43 -10.12
C VAL A 99 -2.12 7.10 -11.36
N THR A 100 -0.89 7.59 -11.29
CA THR A 100 -0.26 8.35 -12.37
C THR A 100 0.60 7.49 -13.31
N GLY A 101 1.02 6.31 -12.84
CA GLY A 101 2.01 5.48 -13.51
C GLY A 101 3.43 6.08 -13.49
N GLN A 102 3.66 7.17 -12.75
CA GLN A 102 4.94 7.86 -12.66
C GLN A 102 5.58 7.61 -11.29
N GLU A 103 6.84 7.15 -11.27
CA GLU A 103 7.58 7.00 -10.01
C GLU A 103 7.83 8.36 -9.37
N THR A 104 7.70 8.43 -8.05
CA THR A 104 8.06 9.63 -7.29
C THR A 104 9.57 9.71 -7.08
N GLU A 105 10.07 10.89 -6.70
CA GLU A 105 11.49 11.07 -6.37
C GLU A 105 11.93 10.19 -5.19
N VAL A 106 11.06 9.93 -4.22
CA VAL A 106 11.37 9.07 -3.06
C VAL A 106 11.50 7.61 -3.48
N ILE A 107 10.58 7.10 -4.30
CA ILE A 107 10.66 5.73 -4.83
C ILE A 107 11.94 5.56 -5.66
N SER A 108 12.23 6.55 -6.52
CA SER A 108 13.45 6.55 -7.34
C SER A 108 14.72 6.57 -6.47
N SER A 109 14.74 7.39 -5.42
CA SER A 109 15.86 7.47 -4.47
C SER A 109 16.03 6.18 -3.68
N PHE A 110 14.92 5.58 -3.23
CA PHE A 110 14.91 4.30 -2.52
C PHE A 110 15.49 3.17 -3.38
N LYS A 111 15.06 3.05 -4.64
CA LYS A 111 15.64 2.09 -5.59
C LYS A 111 17.12 2.33 -5.84
N GLY A 112 17.54 3.60 -5.94
CA GLY A 112 18.94 3.98 -6.06
C GLY A 112 19.80 3.52 -4.87
N ILE A 113 19.29 3.64 -3.64
CA ILE A 113 19.96 3.14 -2.42
C ILE A 113 20.11 1.61 -2.46
N LEU A 114 19.09 0.91 -2.97
CA LEU A 114 19.11 -0.55 -3.11
C LEU A 114 19.94 -1.06 -4.29
N GLY A 115 20.50 -0.17 -5.13
CA GLY A 115 21.25 -0.55 -6.32
C GLY A 115 20.39 -1.17 -7.43
N ILE A 116 19.09 -0.85 -7.45
CA ILE A 116 18.15 -1.34 -8.46
C ILE A 116 18.17 -0.35 -9.62
N GLU A 117 18.91 -0.67 -10.68
CA GLU A 117 18.97 0.15 -11.89
C GLU A 117 17.65 0.07 -12.69
N GLN A 118 17.14 1.25 -13.09
CA GLN A 118 16.01 1.39 -14.01
C GLN A 118 16.40 0.82 -15.38
N LYS A 119 15.83 -0.32 -15.78
CA LYS A 119 15.80 -0.68 -17.21
C LYS A 119 14.75 0.21 -17.87
N GLU A 120 15.20 1.18 -18.67
CA GLU A 120 14.35 1.87 -19.63
C GLU A 120 13.73 0.83 -20.58
N GLY A 121 12.45 0.50 -20.38
CA GLY A 121 11.72 -0.30 -21.36
C GLY A 121 10.60 -1.16 -20.79
N GLY A 122 9.37 -0.73 -21.05
CA GLY A 122 8.22 -1.62 -21.19
C GLY A 122 7.47 -1.90 -19.90
N ILE A 123 6.21 -1.48 -19.88
CA ILE A 123 5.19 -2.05 -19.02
C ILE A 123 5.20 -3.55 -19.30
N ASP A 124 5.71 -4.35 -18.37
CA ASP A 124 5.84 -5.79 -18.51
C ASP A 124 4.44 -6.39 -18.76
N GLU A 125 4.20 -6.96 -19.94
CA GLU A 125 2.89 -7.48 -20.37
C GLU A 125 2.38 -8.65 -19.50
N ASP A 126 3.18 -9.10 -18.53
CA ASP A 126 2.81 -10.09 -17.51
C ASP A 126 1.85 -9.55 -16.42
N LEU A 127 1.49 -8.26 -16.48
CA LEU A 127 0.61 -7.57 -15.53
C LEU A 127 -0.87 -8.02 -15.51
N HIS A 128 -1.25 -9.03 -16.31
CA HIS A 128 -2.63 -9.50 -16.49
C HIS A 128 -3.03 -10.76 -15.70
N LEU A 129 -2.14 -11.41 -14.93
CA LEU A 129 -2.44 -12.73 -14.36
C LEU A 129 -2.23 -12.90 -12.84
N LEU A 130 -2.21 -11.83 -12.04
CA LEU A 130 -2.25 -11.93 -10.56
C LEU A 130 -3.11 -10.85 -9.91
#